data_AF-A0A3D1REG8-F1
#
_entry.id   AF-A0A3D1REG8-F1
#
_cell.length_a   1.000
_cell.length_b   1.000
_cell.length_c   1.000
_cell.angle_alpha   90.00
_cell.angle_beta   90.00
_cell.angle_gamma   90.00
#
_symmetry.space_group_name_H-M   'P 1'
#
loop_
_entity.id
_entity.type
_entity.pdbx_description
1 polymer ?
#
loop_
_entity_poly.entity_id
_entity_poly.type
_entity_poly.pdbx_seq_one_letter_code
_entity_poly.pdbx_strand_id
1 'polypeptide(L)'
;MKKAMAAGLFMLLLLTVVGFYTEPPPTKESLGKELFHEKILSKDSTVSCASCHKPEFAFADTLPFSIGIGGKLTTRNTPSVLNMKNRPYYFWDGRAGTLEIQALMPISNPDEMGLPVAEAVERLNKNEYYRNQFMKVFNALPDSLNLAMALSAFEQTLETVDSKFDLWSYDEAKLTKSEERGRQLFISERSRCFDCHSMEDFTDDQFKNIGLYNGTTLTDKGRFNITGDSADLGKFKTPGLRNVGVTAPYM
;
A
#
# COMPACT_ATOMS: atom_id res chain seq x y z
N MET A 1 -63.58 50.79 -18.39
CA MET A 1 -62.60 50.80 -17.28
C MET A 1 -61.71 49.57 -17.38
N LYS A 2 -60.56 49.65 -18.06
CA LYS A 2 -59.59 48.55 -18.19
C LYS A 2 -58.30 48.95 -17.46
N LYS A 3 -57.88 48.10 -16.53
CA LYS A 3 -56.80 48.32 -15.56
C LYS A 3 -55.42 48.30 -16.25
N ALA A 4 -54.57 49.26 -15.91
CA ALA A 4 -53.15 49.25 -16.22
C ALA A 4 -52.40 48.34 -15.22
N MET A 5 -51.58 47.42 -15.72
CA MET A 5 -50.60 46.67 -14.92
C MET A 5 -49.25 47.38 -15.01
N ALA A 6 -48.72 47.80 -13.87
CA ALA A 6 -47.37 48.31 -13.74
C ALA A 6 -46.39 47.14 -13.58
N ALA A 7 -45.38 47.08 -14.43
CA ALA A 7 -44.28 46.13 -14.36
C ALA A 7 -43.25 46.62 -13.33
N GLY A 8 -43.06 45.87 -12.24
CA GLY A 8 -41.98 46.06 -11.28
C GLY A 8 -40.78 45.20 -11.67
N LEU A 9 -39.68 45.83 -12.07
CA LEU A 9 -38.41 45.19 -12.39
C LEU A 9 -37.65 44.93 -11.07
N PHE A 10 -37.63 43.69 -10.59
CA PHE A 10 -36.83 43.30 -9.42
C PHE A 10 -35.45 42.87 -9.90
N MET A 11 -34.47 43.77 -9.84
CA MET A 11 -33.08 43.48 -10.21
C MET A 11 -32.41 42.78 -9.01
N LEU A 12 -32.29 41.44 -9.09
CA LEU A 12 -31.55 40.65 -8.11
C LEU A 12 -30.05 40.94 -8.27
N LEU A 13 -29.45 41.62 -7.29
CA LEU A 13 -28.00 41.81 -7.22
C LEU A 13 -27.38 40.49 -6.72
N LEU A 14 -26.86 39.67 -7.65
CA LEU A 14 -26.03 38.51 -7.31
C LEU A 14 -24.65 39.03 -6.85
N LEU A 15 -24.46 39.12 -5.53
CA LEU A 15 -23.13 39.22 -4.94
C LEU A 15 -22.43 37.87 -5.11
N THR A 16 -21.54 37.77 -6.09
CA THR A 16 -20.61 36.66 -6.20
C THR A 16 -19.54 36.81 -5.11
N VAL A 17 -19.75 36.12 -3.99
CA VAL A 17 -18.69 35.89 -3.01
C VAL A 17 -17.68 34.95 -3.67
N VAL A 18 -16.62 35.51 -4.25
CA VAL A 18 -15.46 34.73 -4.67
C VAL A 18 -14.72 34.33 -3.40
N GLY A 19 -15.14 33.22 -2.80
CA GLY A 19 -14.38 32.58 -1.74
C GLY A 19 -13.04 32.14 -2.31
N PHE A 20 -11.94 32.68 -1.78
CA PHE A 20 -10.62 32.12 -2.02
C PHE A 20 -10.61 30.70 -1.44
N TYR A 21 -10.83 29.70 -2.29
CA TYR A 21 -10.54 28.31 -1.94
C TYR A 21 -9.03 28.21 -1.75
N THR A 22 -8.58 28.33 -0.51
CA THR A 22 -7.22 27.95 -0.13
C THR A 22 -7.20 26.43 -0.05
N GLU A 23 -6.28 25.79 -0.77
CA GLU A 23 -6.09 24.36 -0.59
C GLU A 23 -5.74 24.07 0.88
N PRO A 24 -6.26 22.96 1.44
CA PRO A 24 -5.91 22.57 2.80
C PRO A 24 -4.38 22.42 2.92
N PRO A 25 -3.80 22.71 4.10
CA PRO A 25 -2.37 22.54 4.31
C PRO A 25 -1.97 21.07 4.05
N PRO A 26 -0.77 20.83 3.48
CA PRO A 26 -0.33 19.46 3.22
C PRO A 26 -0.20 18.70 4.53
N THR A 27 -0.56 17.41 4.51
CA THR A 27 -0.39 16.48 5.62
C THR A 27 0.71 15.47 5.30
N LYS A 28 1.08 14.63 6.27
CA LYS A 28 2.06 13.54 6.03
C LYS A 28 1.53 12.57 4.99
N GLU A 29 0.24 12.27 5.06
CA GLU A 29 -0.48 11.38 4.15
C GLU A 29 -0.55 11.96 2.73
N SER A 30 -0.83 13.26 2.57
CA SER A 30 -0.88 13.88 1.24
C SER A 30 0.50 13.93 0.60
N LEU A 31 1.54 14.31 1.35
CA LEU A 31 2.93 14.30 0.89
C LEU A 31 3.41 12.86 0.59
N GLY A 32 3.05 11.89 1.44
CA GLY A 32 3.32 10.47 1.21
C GLY A 32 2.70 9.96 -0.08
N LYS A 33 1.45 10.34 -0.36
CA LYS A 33 0.75 9.97 -1.59
C LYS A 33 1.45 10.53 -2.83
N GLU A 34 1.91 11.78 -2.78
CA GLU A 34 2.71 12.39 -3.85
C GLU A 34 4.01 11.60 -4.06
N LEU A 35 4.76 11.37 -2.99
CA LEU A 35 6.04 10.62 -3.01
C LEU A 35 5.87 9.17 -3.49
N PHE A 36 4.75 8.52 -3.18
CA PHE A 36 4.42 7.17 -3.64
C PHE A 36 4.35 7.07 -5.17
N HIS A 37 3.95 8.16 -5.84
CA HIS A 37 3.88 8.24 -7.30
C HIS A 37 5.12 8.90 -7.92
N GLU A 38 6.01 9.46 -7.09
CA GLU A 38 7.15 10.24 -7.53
C GLU A 38 8.30 9.35 -8.03
N LYS A 39 8.83 9.70 -9.19
CA LYS A 39 9.94 8.96 -9.82
C LYS A 39 11.29 9.50 -9.39
N ILE A 40 11.38 10.70 -8.82
CA ILE A 40 12.62 11.30 -8.29
C ILE A 40 13.39 10.35 -7.33
N LEU A 41 12.65 9.43 -6.68
CA LEU A 41 13.16 8.44 -5.74
C LEU A 41 13.80 7.22 -6.41
N SER A 42 13.75 7.08 -7.73
CA SER A 42 14.46 6.02 -8.46
C SER A 42 15.70 6.56 -9.17
N LYS A 43 16.69 5.69 -9.36
CA LYS A 43 18.02 6.05 -9.86
C LYS A 43 17.97 6.81 -11.18
N ASP A 44 17.17 6.31 -12.12
CA ASP A 44 17.01 6.84 -13.48
C ASP A 44 15.70 7.64 -13.66
N SER A 45 14.98 7.91 -12.57
CA SER A 45 13.69 8.61 -12.57
C SER A 45 12.61 7.95 -13.43
N THR A 46 12.62 6.61 -13.55
CA THR A 46 11.63 5.86 -14.35
C THR A 46 10.57 5.14 -13.52
N VAL A 47 10.89 4.74 -12.29
CA VAL A 47 10.07 3.89 -11.40
C VAL A 47 9.66 4.66 -10.14
N SER A 48 8.48 4.33 -9.60
CA SER A 48 7.96 4.77 -8.31
C SER A 48 7.26 3.61 -7.61
N CYS A 49 6.82 3.77 -6.36
CA CYS A 49 6.06 2.74 -5.64
C CYS A 49 4.81 2.33 -6.45
N ALA A 50 4.11 3.31 -7.02
CA ALA A 50 2.94 3.11 -7.88
C ALA A 50 3.22 2.34 -9.20
N SER A 51 4.49 2.16 -9.58
CA SER A 51 4.83 1.36 -10.77
C SER A 51 4.55 -0.13 -10.56
N CYS A 52 4.65 -0.61 -9.31
CA CYS A 52 4.39 -2.00 -8.92
C CYS A 52 3.13 -2.13 -8.06
N HIS A 53 2.82 -1.15 -7.22
CA HIS A 53 1.65 -1.15 -6.33
C HIS A 53 0.49 -0.37 -6.95
N LYS A 54 -0.25 -1.02 -7.85
CA LYS A 54 -1.25 -0.38 -8.72
C LYS A 54 -2.65 -0.35 -8.08
N PRO A 55 -3.29 0.81 -7.89
CA PRO A 55 -4.58 0.91 -7.21
C PRO A 55 -5.68 -0.01 -7.79
N GLU A 56 -5.71 -0.18 -9.12
CA GLU A 56 -6.67 -1.04 -9.82
C GLU A 56 -6.56 -2.54 -9.48
N PHE A 57 -5.42 -2.96 -8.93
CA PHE A 57 -5.14 -4.32 -8.47
C PHE A 57 -4.94 -4.35 -6.96
N ALA A 58 -5.72 -3.55 -6.23
CA ALA A 58 -5.62 -3.43 -4.78
C ALA A 58 -4.19 -3.10 -4.32
N PHE A 59 -3.51 -2.20 -5.03
CA PHE A 59 -2.11 -1.84 -4.79
C PHE A 59 -1.12 -3.01 -4.81
N ALA A 60 -1.40 -4.04 -5.62
CA ALA A 60 -0.46 -5.08 -6.02
C ALA A 60 -0.07 -4.92 -7.50
N ASP A 61 0.70 -5.88 -8.02
CA ASP A 61 0.98 -6.01 -9.46
C ASP A 61 0.26 -7.22 -10.05
N THR A 62 0.16 -7.29 -11.37
CA THR A 62 -0.40 -8.44 -12.13
C THR A 62 0.67 -9.29 -12.79
N LEU A 63 1.95 -8.95 -12.59
CA LEU A 63 3.08 -9.75 -13.06
C LEU A 63 3.53 -10.73 -11.97
N PRO A 64 4.03 -11.93 -12.33
CA PRO A 64 4.68 -12.82 -11.37
C PRO A 64 5.88 -12.16 -10.69
N PHE A 65 6.63 -11.36 -11.45
CA PHE A 65 7.74 -10.53 -10.98
C PHE A 65 7.60 -9.15 -11.59
N SER A 66 7.61 -8.11 -10.75
CA SER A 66 7.46 -6.73 -11.20
C SER A 66 8.71 -6.25 -11.95
N ILE A 67 8.55 -5.18 -12.73
CA ILE A 67 9.63 -4.58 -13.51
C ILE A 67 10.14 -3.35 -12.77
N GLY A 68 11.36 -3.42 -12.24
CA GLY A 68 12.08 -2.30 -11.64
C GLY A 68 12.93 -1.51 -12.65
N ILE A 69 13.89 -0.76 -12.13
CA ILE A 69 14.78 0.10 -12.92
C ILE A 69 15.52 -0.66 -14.01
N GLY A 70 15.74 -0.01 -15.15
CA GLY A 70 16.41 -0.62 -16.30
C GLY A 70 15.70 -1.85 -16.89
N GLY A 71 14.42 -2.08 -16.56
CA GLY A 71 13.66 -3.24 -17.01
C GLY A 71 13.99 -4.54 -16.27
N LYS A 72 14.70 -4.46 -15.14
CA LYS A 72 15.07 -5.64 -14.35
C LYS A 72 13.84 -6.22 -13.64
N LEU A 73 13.69 -7.54 -13.65
CA LEU A 73 12.64 -8.20 -12.88
C LEU A 73 13.01 -8.28 -11.40
N THR A 74 12.03 -8.05 -10.53
CA THR A 74 12.14 -8.33 -9.10
C THR A 74 12.22 -9.84 -8.84
N THR A 75 12.57 -10.23 -7.62
CA THR A 75 12.75 -11.65 -7.26
C THR A 75 11.51 -12.29 -6.65
N ARG A 76 10.46 -11.51 -6.37
CA ARG A 76 9.20 -11.97 -5.76
C ARG A 76 8.02 -11.21 -6.36
N ASN A 77 6.86 -11.85 -6.31
CA ASN A 77 5.59 -11.18 -6.57
C ASN A 77 5.40 -9.99 -5.59
N THR A 78 4.89 -8.89 -6.11
CA THR A 78 4.64 -7.67 -5.35
C THR A 78 3.32 -7.82 -4.59
N PRO A 79 3.33 -7.90 -3.25
CA PRO A 79 2.11 -8.01 -2.48
C PRO A 79 1.33 -6.69 -2.50
N SER A 80 0.04 -6.76 -2.18
CA SER A 80 -0.76 -5.58 -1.87
C SER A 80 -0.17 -4.81 -0.68
N VAL A 81 -0.20 -3.47 -0.74
CA VAL A 81 0.09 -2.59 0.43
C VAL A 81 -1.17 -2.19 1.20
N LEU A 82 -2.33 -2.75 0.86
CA LEU A 82 -3.56 -2.51 1.63
C LEU A 82 -3.53 -3.26 2.96
N ASN A 83 -4.14 -2.68 3.99
CA ASN A 83 -4.30 -3.27 5.33
C ASN A 83 -2.98 -3.61 6.03
N MET A 84 -1.97 -2.75 5.84
CA MET A 84 -0.60 -2.92 6.37
C MET A 84 -0.33 -2.13 7.65
N LYS A 85 -1.32 -1.38 8.15
CA LYS A 85 -1.20 -0.63 9.39
C LYS A 85 -0.93 -1.57 10.58
N ASN A 86 0.04 -1.19 11.43
CA ASN A 86 0.39 -1.89 12.68
C ASN A 86 0.77 -3.38 12.55
N ARG A 87 1.28 -3.80 11.38
CA ARG A 87 1.81 -5.16 11.20
C ARG A 87 3.13 -5.34 11.96
N PRO A 88 3.38 -6.53 12.51
CA PRO A 88 4.63 -6.80 13.23
C PRO A 88 5.83 -7.01 12.29
N TYR A 89 5.56 -7.43 11.05
CA TYR A 89 6.58 -7.73 10.04
C TYR A 89 6.11 -7.36 8.64
N TYR A 90 7.03 -6.86 7.83
CA TYR A 90 6.80 -6.47 6.45
C TYR A 90 7.69 -7.26 5.49
N PHE A 91 7.28 -7.33 4.22
CA PHE A 91 7.78 -8.27 3.20
C PHE A 91 7.41 -9.74 3.45
N TRP A 92 7.54 -10.55 2.40
CA TRP A 92 7.35 -12.00 2.41
C TRP A 92 8.23 -12.76 3.42
N ASP A 93 9.44 -12.26 3.71
CA ASP A 93 10.40 -12.86 4.65
C ASP A 93 10.41 -12.17 6.02
N GLY A 94 9.63 -11.09 6.19
CA GLY A 94 9.53 -10.36 7.45
C GLY A 94 10.76 -9.55 7.81
N ARG A 95 11.59 -9.15 6.84
CA ARG A 95 12.88 -8.48 7.08
C ARG A 95 12.78 -7.05 7.60
N ALA A 96 11.62 -6.42 7.52
CA ALA A 96 11.38 -5.09 8.07
C ALA A 96 10.40 -5.18 9.24
N GLY A 97 10.75 -4.53 10.36
CA GLY A 97 9.94 -4.51 11.58
C GLY A 97 8.98 -3.32 11.70
N THR A 98 9.09 -2.34 10.80
CA THR A 98 8.13 -1.21 10.71
C THR A 98 7.89 -0.83 9.25
N LEU A 99 6.78 -0.15 9.00
CA LEU A 99 6.42 0.33 7.66
C LEU A 99 7.38 1.42 7.18
N GLU A 100 7.88 2.27 8.07
CA GLU A 100 8.91 3.28 7.76
C GLU A 100 10.19 2.62 7.23
N ILE A 101 10.64 1.54 7.88
CA ILE A 101 11.81 0.78 7.43
C ILE A 101 11.50 0.11 6.09
N GLN A 102 10.32 -0.48 5.95
CA GLN A 102 9.88 -1.12 4.71
C GLN A 102 9.91 -0.12 3.54
N ALA A 103 9.34 1.06 3.70
CA ALA A 103 9.19 2.07 2.63
C ALA A 103 10.52 2.57 2.07
N LEU A 104 11.60 2.54 2.87
CA LEU A 104 12.94 2.95 2.43
C LEU A 104 13.70 1.85 1.69
N MET A 105 13.39 0.57 1.91
CA MET A 105 14.14 -0.54 1.33
C MET A 105 14.00 -0.62 -0.22
N PRO A 106 12.81 -0.48 -0.83
CA PRO A 106 12.62 -0.42 -2.28
C PRO A 106 13.44 0.66 -2.97
N ILE A 107 13.54 1.83 -2.32
CA ILE A 107 14.30 2.99 -2.83
C ILE A 107 15.73 2.57 -3.14
N SER A 108 16.39 1.85 -2.22
CA SER A 108 17.77 1.39 -2.38
C SER A 108 17.96 0.03 -3.03
N ASN A 109 16.92 -0.76 -3.22
CA ASN A 109 17.06 -2.07 -3.84
C ASN A 109 17.45 -1.91 -5.33
N PRO A 110 18.58 -2.48 -5.79
CA PRO A 110 19.06 -2.35 -7.17
C PRO A 110 18.13 -2.97 -8.22
N ASP A 111 17.20 -3.82 -7.80
CA ASP A 111 16.25 -4.52 -8.68
C ASP A 111 14.88 -3.82 -8.68
N GLU A 112 14.69 -2.82 -7.82
CA GLU A 112 13.46 -2.03 -7.69
C GLU A 112 13.72 -0.59 -8.15
N MET A 113 14.15 0.31 -7.25
CA MET A 113 14.37 1.73 -7.56
C MET A 113 15.85 2.13 -7.61
N GLY A 114 16.74 1.34 -7.00
CA GLY A 114 18.21 1.39 -7.13
C GLY A 114 18.91 2.68 -6.76
N LEU A 115 18.29 3.53 -5.93
CA LEU A 115 18.81 4.81 -5.47
C LEU A 115 19.17 4.73 -3.96
N PRO A 116 20.42 4.99 -3.54
CA PRO A 116 20.72 5.10 -2.12
C PRO A 116 19.80 6.13 -1.44
N VAL A 117 19.22 5.82 -0.28
CA VAL A 117 18.28 6.73 0.42
C VAL A 117 18.89 8.12 0.64
N ALA A 118 20.18 8.19 0.96
CA ALA A 118 20.89 9.46 1.11
C ALA A 118 20.87 10.31 -0.17
N GLU A 119 21.02 9.68 -1.34
CA GLU A 119 20.93 10.37 -2.63
C GLU A 119 19.49 10.77 -2.96
N ALA A 120 18.50 9.93 -2.61
CA ALA A 120 17.08 10.29 -2.75
C ALA A 120 16.74 11.55 -1.95
N VAL A 121 17.19 11.63 -0.70
CA VAL A 121 17.06 12.80 0.17
C VAL A 121 17.76 14.02 -0.42
N GLU A 122 18.96 13.87 -0.98
CA GLU A 122 19.67 14.97 -1.64
C GLU A 122 18.87 15.52 -2.85
N ARG A 123 18.28 14.64 -3.66
CA ARG A 123 17.42 15.05 -4.79
C ARG A 123 16.17 15.80 -4.31
N LEU A 124 15.53 15.33 -3.25
CA LEU A 124 14.39 16.02 -2.63
C LEU A 124 14.79 17.41 -2.09
N ASN A 125 15.97 17.54 -1.47
CA ASN A 125 16.48 18.82 -0.98
C ASN A 125 16.82 19.82 -2.10
N LYS A 126 17.27 19.33 -3.26
CA LYS A 126 17.54 20.15 -4.45
C LYS A 126 16.26 20.57 -5.18
N ASN A 127 15.15 19.87 -4.97
CA ASN A 127 13.86 20.21 -5.54
C ASN A 127 13.13 21.23 -4.64
N GLU A 128 12.91 22.45 -5.15
CA GLU A 128 12.28 23.53 -4.38
C GLU A 128 10.87 23.18 -3.90
N TYR A 129 10.10 22.48 -4.73
CA TYR A 129 8.75 22.05 -4.37
C TYR A 129 8.79 21.10 -3.17
N TYR A 130 9.55 20.00 -3.25
CA TYR A 130 9.63 19.06 -2.14
C TYR A 130 10.21 19.69 -0.88
N ARG A 131 11.27 20.50 -1.00
CA ARG A 131 11.80 21.24 0.14
C ARG A 131 10.71 22.05 0.86
N ASN A 132 9.87 22.76 0.11
CA ASN A 132 8.78 23.54 0.67
C ASN A 132 7.68 22.65 1.28
N GLN A 133 7.35 21.52 0.65
CA GLN A 133 6.35 20.58 1.17
C GLN A 133 6.81 19.95 2.49
N PHE A 134 8.06 19.48 2.59
CA PHE A 134 8.63 18.95 3.82
C PHE A 134 8.69 20.01 4.93
N MET A 135 9.07 21.26 4.60
CA MET A 135 9.02 22.36 5.57
C MET A 135 7.61 22.62 6.10
N LYS A 136 6.57 22.55 5.26
CA LYS A 136 5.18 22.72 5.71
C LYS A 136 4.68 21.57 6.59
N VAL A 137 5.04 20.33 6.26
CA VAL A 137 4.53 19.12 6.93
C VAL A 137 5.30 18.79 8.21
N PHE A 138 6.63 18.92 8.18
CA PHE A 138 7.53 18.48 9.25
C PHE A 138 8.27 19.62 9.95
N ASN A 139 8.15 20.86 9.46
CA ASN A 139 8.97 21.99 9.90
C ASN A 139 10.48 21.69 9.82
N ALA A 140 10.86 20.89 8.81
CA ALA A 140 12.22 20.44 8.58
C ALA A 140 12.45 20.20 7.08
N LEU A 141 13.71 20.28 6.65
CA LEU A 141 14.12 19.86 5.32
C LEU A 141 14.00 18.33 5.17
N PRO A 142 13.88 17.80 3.94
CA PRO A 142 13.87 16.35 3.73
C PRO A 142 15.07 15.65 4.37
N ASP A 143 14.80 14.57 5.09
CA ASP A 143 15.78 13.61 5.61
C ASP A 143 15.20 12.17 5.47
N SER A 144 15.96 11.15 5.83
CA SER A 144 15.49 9.76 5.69
C SER A 144 14.30 9.44 6.61
N LEU A 145 14.25 10.07 7.79
CA LEU A 145 13.21 9.80 8.79
C LEU A 145 11.88 10.39 8.33
N ASN A 146 11.85 11.66 7.95
CA ASN A 146 10.63 12.32 7.52
C ASN A 146 10.15 11.82 6.13
N LEU A 147 11.05 11.36 5.26
CA LEU A 147 10.69 10.64 4.03
C LEU A 147 9.94 9.35 4.36
N ALA A 148 10.50 8.53 5.26
CA ALA A 148 9.87 7.28 5.69
C ALA A 148 8.53 7.51 6.39
N MET A 149 8.45 8.54 7.24
CA MET A 149 7.20 8.92 7.92
C MET A 149 6.13 9.39 6.94
N ALA A 150 6.47 10.11 5.87
CA ALA A 150 5.51 10.54 4.87
C ALA A 150 4.94 9.34 4.10
N LEU A 151 5.80 8.47 3.57
CA LEU A 151 5.40 7.25 2.85
C LEU A 151 4.54 6.34 3.73
N SER A 152 5.02 6.02 4.94
CA SER A 152 4.29 5.21 5.91
C SER A 152 2.94 5.83 6.29
N ALA A 153 2.85 7.15 6.46
CA ALA A 153 1.58 7.80 6.76
C ALA A 153 0.55 7.60 5.65
N PHE A 154 0.95 7.72 4.38
CA PHE A 154 0.07 7.43 3.25
C PHE A 154 -0.35 5.95 3.23
N GLU A 155 0.59 5.02 3.37
CA GLU A 155 0.30 3.59 3.37
C GLU A 155 -0.66 3.19 4.51
N GLN A 156 -0.57 3.82 5.68
CA GLN A 156 -1.50 3.62 6.79
C GLN A 156 -2.93 4.13 6.52
N THR A 157 -3.13 4.96 5.49
CA THR A 157 -4.47 5.33 5.02
C THR A 157 -5.11 4.27 4.13
N LEU A 158 -4.30 3.33 3.61
CA LEU A 158 -4.73 2.32 2.67
C LEU A 158 -5.37 1.11 3.37
N GLU A 159 -6.38 1.40 4.18
CA GLU A 159 -7.19 0.39 4.87
C GLU A 159 -8.48 0.13 4.10
N THR A 160 -8.78 -1.14 3.86
CA THR A 160 -10.08 -1.53 3.29
C THR A 160 -11.01 -2.02 4.38
N VAL A 161 -12.17 -1.38 4.44
CA VAL A 161 -13.28 -1.67 5.36
C VAL A 161 -14.56 -1.87 4.54
N ASP A 162 -15.64 -2.28 5.21
CA ASP A 162 -16.99 -2.40 4.64
C ASP A 162 -17.09 -3.37 3.45
N SER A 163 -16.18 -4.36 3.38
CA SER A 163 -16.41 -5.49 2.47
C SER A 163 -17.68 -6.23 2.87
N LYS A 164 -18.26 -7.00 1.95
CA LYS A 164 -19.43 -7.82 2.28
C LYS A 164 -19.17 -8.79 3.44
N PHE A 165 -17.92 -9.26 3.59
CA PHE A 165 -17.54 -10.09 4.73
C PHE A 165 -17.54 -9.30 6.03
N ASP A 166 -17.00 -8.07 6.03
CA ASP A 166 -17.01 -7.17 7.20
C ASP A 166 -18.46 -6.86 7.62
N LEU A 167 -19.30 -6.42 6.68
CA LEU A 167 -20.71 -6.14 6.93
C LEU A 167 -21.47 -7.38 7.42
N TRP A 168 -21.15 -8.57 6.90
CA TRP A 168 -21.71 -9.82 7.41
C TRP A 168 -21.28 -10.10 8.86
N SER A 169 -20.03 -9.82 9.21
CA SER A 169 -19.52 -10.00 10.58
C SER A 169 -20.17 -9.06 11.60
N TYR A 170 -20.72 -7.93 11.13
CA TYR A 170 -21.50 -6.98 11.91
C TYR A 170 -23.02 -7.20 11.85
N ASP A 171 -23.48 -8.32 11.28
CA ASP A 171 -24.90 -8.63 11.04
C ASP A 171 -25.63 -7.62 10.11
N GLU A 172 -24.89 -6.81 9.34
CA GLU A 172 -25.41 -5.81 8.40
C GLU A 172 -25.59 -6.34 6.97
N ALA A 173 -25.01 -7.50 6.66
CA ALA A 173 -25.16 -8.17 5.37
C ALA A 173 -25.37 -9.69 5.51
N LYS A 174 -25.91 -10.31 4.46
CA LYS A 174 -26.03 -11.77 4.36
C LYS A 174 -25.10 -12.30 3.27
N LEU A 175 -24.33 -13.33 3.61
CA LEU A 175 -23.62 -14.12 2.62
C LEU A 175 -24.63 -14.87 1.73
N THR A 176 -24.31 -14.97 0.45
CA THR A 176 -24.97 -15.89 -0.46
C THR A 176 -24.74 -17.33 -0.01
N LYS A 177 -25.57 -18.25 -0.50
CA LYS A 177 -25.38 -19.70 -0.27
C LYS A 177 -23.99 -20.19 -0.69
N SER A 178 -23.38 -19.57 -1.70
CA SER A 178 -22.04 -19.98 -2.17
C SER A 178 -20.93 -19.46 -1.26
N GLU A 179 -20.99 -18.19 -0.87
CA GLU A 179 -20.03 -17.58 0.06
C GLU A 179 -20.07 -18.28 1.42
N GLU A 180 -21.27 -18.61 1.94
CA GLU A 180 -21.40 -19.34 3.21
C GLU A 180 -20.79 -20.75 3.12
N ARG A 181 -20.97 -21.48 2.01
CA ARG A 181 -20.27 -22.77 1.81
C ARG A 181 -18.76 -22.59 1.80
N GLY A 182 -18.25 -21.55 1.13
CA GLY A 182 -16.82 -21.22 1.11
C GLY A 182 -16.27 -20.90 2.49
N ARG A 183 -17.00 -20.10 3.28
CA ARG A 183 -16.65 -19.78 4.67
C ARG A 183 -16.60 -21.02 5.54
N GLN A 184 -17.61 -21.89 5.46
CA GLN A 184 -17.65 -23.14 6.22
C GLN A 184 -16.50 -24.07 5.87
N LEU A 185 -16.11 -24.15 4.60
CA LEU A 185 -14.90 -24.86 4.21
C LEU A 185 -13.67 -24.20 4.85
N PHE A 186 -13.49 -22.89 4.69
CA PHE A 186 -12.33 -22.15 5.20
C PHE A 186 -12.06 -22.41 6.70
N ILE A 187 -13.11 -22.47 7.52
CA ILE A 187 -13.01 -22.71 8.98
C ILE A 187 -13.17 -24.18 9.38
N SER A 188 -13.30 -25.11 8.44
CA SER A 188 -13.52 -26.52 8.76
C SER A 188 -12.27 -27.22 9.26
N GLU A 189 -12.44 -28.23 10.11
CA GLU A 189 -11.38 -29.15 10.52
C GLU A 189 -10.74 -29.94 9.37
N ARG A 190 -11.40 -29.97 8.20
CA ARG A 190 -10.89 -30.69 7.02
C ARG A 190 -9.85 -29.89 6.25
N SER A 191 -10.08 -28.60 6.01
CA SER A 191 -9.16 -27.75 5.24
C SER A 191 -8.32 -26.82 6.09
N ARG A 192 -8.77 -26.47 7.30
CA ARG A 192 -7.99 -25.79 8.33
C ARG A 192 -7.28 -24.52 7.86
N CYS A 193 -7.87 -23.77 6.91
CA CYS A 193 -7.26 -22.55 6.37
C CYS A 193 -7.04 -21.51 7.49
N PHE A 194 -7.98 -21.50 8.44
CA PHE A 194 -7.96 -20.64 9.62
C PHE A 194 -6.77 -20.87 10.57
N ASP A 195 -6.05 -21.98 10.48
CA ASP A 195 -4.86 -22.24 11.32
C ASP A 195 -3.72 -21.25 11.04
N CYS A 196 -3.68 -20.68 9.83
CA CYS A 196 -2.73 -19.62 9.46
C CYS A 196 -3.45 -18.33 9.05
N HIS A 197 -4.54 -18.42 8.30
CA HIS A 197 -5.27 -17.27 7.79
C HIS A 197 -6.45 -16.92 8.70
N SER A 198 -6.18 -16.15 9.76
CA SER A 198 -7.14 -15.84 10.84
C SER A 198 -7.24 -14.34 11.11
N MET A 199 -8.07 -13.96 12.08
CA MET A 199 -8.28 -12.56 12.49
C MET A 199 -8.87 -11.69 11.37
N GLU A 200 -8.89 -10.37 11.60
CA GLU A 200 -9.55 -9.38 10.76
C GLU A 200 -9.07 -9.38 9.31
N ASP A 201 -7.78 -9.62 9.07
CA ASP A 201 -7.17 -9.56 7.74
C ASP A 201 -6.80 -10.92 7.15
N PHE A 202 -7.29 -12.00 7.78
CA PHE A 202 -7.02 -13.38 7.37
C PHE A 202 -5.53 -13.71 7.33
N THR A 203 -4.79 -13.31 8.36
CA THR A 203 -3.39 -13.67 8.58
C THR A 203 -3.07 -13.69 10.08
N ASP A 204 -2.26 -14.66 10.49
CA ASP A 204 -1.65 -14.73 11.81
C ASP A 204 -0.31 -13.95 11.91
N ASP A 205 0.15 -13.36 10.80
CA ASP A 205 1.45 -12.70 10.62
C ASP A 205 2.65 -13.57 11.06
N GLN A 206 2.46 -14.89 11.16
CA GLN A 206 3.50 -15.85 11.50
C GLN A 206 4.25 -16.30 10.24
N PHE A 207 5.30 -17.10 10.45
CA PHE A 207 6.10 -17.66 9.37
C PHE A 207 5.83 -19.15 9.22
N LYS A 208 5.38 -19.56 8.03
CA LYS A 208 4.99 -20.94 7.73
C LYS A 208 5.74 -21.44 6.52
N ASN A 209 6.05 -22.74 6.50
CA ASN A 209 6.57 -23.43 5.32
C ASN A 209 5.46 -24.31 4.76
N ILE A 210 5.08 -24.07 3.51
CA ILE A 210 4.02 -24.79 2.78
C ILE A 210 4.59 -25.75 1.71
N GLY A 211 5.89 -26.02 1.74
CA GLY A 211 6.55 -27.00 0.86
C GLY A 211 6.97 -26.47 -0.52
N LEU A 212 6.98 -25.15 -0.75
CA LEU A 212 7.44 -24.58 -2.03
C LEU A 212 8.93 -24.79 -2.26
N TYR A 213 9.75 -24.54 -1.24
CA TYR A 213 11.20 -24.63 -1.39
C TYR A 213 11.62 -26.08 -1.64
N ASN A 214 12.21 -26.34 -2.81
CA ASN A 214 12.71 -27.65 -3.19
C ASN A 214 14.22 -27.64 -3.53
N GLY A 215 14.87 -26.47 -3.46
CA GLY A 215 16.30 -26.29 -3.70
C GLY A 215 16.75 -26.52 -5.15
N THR A 216 15.82 -26.74 -6.09
CA THR A 216 16.11 -27.01 -7.51
C THR A 216 15.43 -26.00 -8.42
N THR A 217 14.11 -26.07 -8.57
CA THR A 217 13.31 -25.12 -9.36
C THR A 217 12.75 -23.98 -8.53
N LEU A 218 12.51 -24.21 -7.24
CA LEU A 218 12.02 -23.22 -6.28
C LEU A 218 13.08 -23.05 -5.18
N THR A 219 13.89 -22.01 -5.34
CA THR A 219 15.11 -21.79 -4.55
C THR A 219 15.03 -20.63 -3.57
N ASP A 220 13.90 -19.92 -3.49
CA ASP A 220 13.70 -18.85 -2.51
C ASP A 220 13.61 -19.43 -1.10
N LYS A 221 14.61 -19.12 -0.28
CA LYS A 221 14.74 -19.64 1.08
C LYS A 221 13.85 -18.90 2.09
N GLY A 222 13.19 -17.82 1.68
CA GLY A 222 12.30 -17.04 2.53
C GLY A 222 13.01 -16.45 3.74
N ARG A 223 12.41 -16.62 4.92
CA ARG A 223 12.88 -16.11 6.21
C ARG A 223 14.31 -16.53 6.56
N PHE A 224 14.76 -17.71 6.12
CA PHE A 224 16.14 -18.16 6.32
C PHE A 224 17.18 -17.15 5.85
N ASN A 225 16.92 -16.40 4.77
CA ASN A 225 17.86 -15.38 4.28
C ASN A 225 18.09 -14.24 5.29
N ILE A 226 17.19 -14.08 6.26
CA ILE A 226 17.23 -13.06 7.30
C ILE A 226 17.79 -13.63 8.60
N THR A 227 17.33 -14.82 9.01
CA THR A 227 17.66 -15.39 10.32
C THR A 227 18.90 -16.28 10.31
N GLY A 228 19.22 -16.91 9.18
CA GLY A 228 20.27 -17.93 9.07
C GLY A 228 19.95 -19.25 9.76
N ASP A 229 18.79 -19.37 10.41
CA ASP A 229 18.37 -20.59 11.10
C ASP A 229 17.76 -21.57 10.10
N SER A 230 18.36 -22.77 10.00
CA SER A 230 17.85 -23.87 9.16
C SER A 230 16.38 -24.22 9.41
N ALA A 231 15.85 -23.98 10.62
CA ALA A 231 14.45 -24.20 10.94
C ALA A 231 13.52 -23.22 10.19
N ASP A 232 14.03 -22.11 9.68
CA ASP A 232 13.28 -21.11 8.90
C ASP A 232 13.41 -21.28 7.38
N LEU A 233 14.09 -22.35 6.93
CA LEU A 233 14.25 -22.64 5.51
C LEU A 233 12.89 -22.83 4.82
N GLY A 234 12.64 -22.01 3.80
CA GLY A 234 11.40 -22.04 3.03
C GLY A 234 10.18 -21.49 3.76
N LYS A 235 10.35 -20.85 4.94
CA LYS A 235 9.26 -20.18 5.62
C LYS A 235 9.02 -18.79 5.03
N PHE A 236 7.76 -18.42 4.88
CA PHE A 236 7.31 -17.08 4.50
C PHE A 236 6.26 -16.60 5.48
N LYS A 237 6.16 -15.26 5.61
CA LYS A 237 5.09 -14.63 6.37
C LYS A 237 3.76 -15.03 5.75
N THR A 238 2.80 -15.46 6.56
CA THR A 238 1.42 -15.69 6.11
C THR A 238 0.89 -14.37 5.52
N PRO A 239 0.55 -14.30 4.22
CA PRO A 239 -0.02 -13.09 3.64
C PRO A 239 -1.47 -12.91 4.11
N GLY A 240 -1.91 -11.66 4.25
CA GLY A 240 -3.34 -11.35 4.42
C GLY A 240 -4.13 -11.75 3.18
N LEU A 241 -5.40 -12.13 3.35
CA LEU A 241 -6.28 -12.50 2.24
C LEU A 241 -7.31 -11.43 1.88
N ARG A 242 -7.26 -10.25 2.52
CA ARG A 242 -8.03 -9.10 2.03
C ARG A 242 -7.65 -8.81 0.58
N ASN A 243 -8.66 -8.59 -0.26
CA ASN A 243 -8.51 -8.31 -1.68
C ASN A 243 -7.81 -9.40 -2.52
N VAL A 244 -7.65 -10.64 -2.00
CA VAL A 244 -6.99 -11.74 -2.73
C VAL A 244 -7.62 -12.07 -4.09
N GLY A 245 -8.93 -11.79 -4.24
CA GLY A 245 -9.66 -12.02 -5.49
C GLY A 245 -9.21 -11.13 -6.66
N VAL A 246 -8.41 -10.08 -6.41
CA VAL A 246 -7.98 -9.10 -7.44
C VAL A 246 -6.46 -8.90 -7.50
N THR A 247 -5.68 -9.75 -6.82
CA THR A 247 -4.21 -9.64 -6.69
C THR A 247 -3.46 -10.84 -7.27
N ALA A 248 -4.05 -11.52 -8.25
CA ALA A 248 -3.34 -12.57 -9.00
C ALA A 248 -2.22 -11.96 -9.88
N PRO A 249 -1.13 -12.70 -10.17
CA PRO A 249 -0.85 -14.08 -9.78
C PRO A 249 -0.41 -14.21 -8.31
N TYR A 250 -0.59 -15.41 -7.75
CA TYR A 250 -0.19 -15.73 -6.39
C TYR A 250 1.13 -16.49 -6.40
N MET A 251 1.94 -16.29 -5.35
CA MET A 251 3.21 -16.98 -5.07
C MET A 251 4.10 -17.25 -6.28
#